data_AF-A0A811R7P9-F1
#
_entry.id   AF-A0A811R7P9-F1
#
_cell.length_a   1.000
_cell.length_b   1.000
_cell.length_c   1.000
_cell.angle_alpha   90.00
_cell.angle_beta   90.00
_cell.angle_gamma   90.00
#
_symmetry.space_group_name_H-M   'P 1'
#
loop_
_entity.id
_entity.type
_entity.pdbx_description
1 polymer ?
#
loop_
_entity_poly.entity_id
_entity_poly.type
_entity_poly.pdbx_seq_one_letter_code
_entity_poly.pdbx_strand_id
1 'polypeptide(L)' 'MTAFITILDDIIATYSTTEEGKLLAKAIDRCSQDVTEVLPDYMKDFYQFLLKTFDSCEDELGPDKKYRVFYLKDQRNGKY' A
#
# COMPACT_ATOMS: atom_id res chain seq x y z
N MET A 1 -2.57 -6.03 -9.31
CA MET A 1 -2.92 -4.62 -9.01
C MET A 1 -4.42 -4.40 -8.88
N THR A 2 -5.25 -4.66 -9.89
CA THR A 2 -6.71 -4.39 -9.83
C THR A 2 -7.41 -5.02 -8.61
N ALA A 3 -7.14 -6.28 -8.29
CA ALA A 3 -7.73 -6.95 -7.13
C ALA A 3 -7.42 -6.25 -5.79
N PHE A 4 -6.19 -5.74 -5.63
CA PHE A 4 -5.81 -4.98 -4.42
C PHE A 4 -6.58 -3.66 -4.32
N ILE A 5 -6.76 -2.97 -5.45
CA ILE A 5 -7.52 -1.72 -5.51
C ILE A 5 -8.97 -1.98 -5.13
N THR A 6 -9.59 -3.06 -5.65
CA THR A 6 -10.96 -3.43 -5.29
C THR A 6 -11.11 -3.76 -3.80
N ILE A 7 -10.19 -4.53 -3.22
CA ILE A 7 -10.24 -4.86 -1.79
C ILE A 7 -10.04 -3.59 -0.93
N LEU A 8 -9.13 -2.70 -1.33
CA LEU A 8 -8.93 -1.42 -0.66
C LEU A 8 -10.18 -0.54 -0.72
N ASP A 9 -10.85 -0.48 -1.87
CA ASP A 9 -12.08 0.27 -2.07
C ASP A 9 -13.19 -0.27 -1.16
N ASP A 10 -13.40 -1.58 -1.11
CA ASP A 10 -14.38 -2.21 -0.24
C ASP A 10 -14.10 -1.91 1.24
N ILE A 11 -12.83 -2.03 1.67
CA ILE A 11 -12.42 -1.71 3.05
C ILE A 11 -12.74 -0.25 3.37
N ILE A 12 -12.36 0.69 2.51
CA ILE A 12 -12.54 2.12 2.77
C ILE A 12 -14.01 2.52 2.71
N ALA A 13 -14.76 2.06 1.71
CA ALA A 13 -16.13 2.49 1.44
C ALA A 13 -17.18 1.81 2.32
N THR A 14 -16.92 0.58 2.77
CA THR A 14 -17.94 -0.25 3.45
C THR A 14 -17.54 -0.67 4.86
N TYR A 15 -16.32 -1.17 5.06
CA TYR A 15 -15.97 -1.86 6.31
C TYR A 15 -15.30 -0.97 7.36
N SER A 16 -14.57 0.06 6.94
CA SER A 16 -13.80 0.91 7.84
C SER A 16 -14.63 2.04 8.44
N THR A 17 -14.32 2.40 9.69
CA THR A 17 -14.75 3.70 10.22
C THR A 17 -13.95 4.84 9.56
N THR A 18 -14.42 6.07 9.66
CA THR A 18 -13.70 7.25 9.15
C THR A 18 -12.27 7.36 9.70
N GLU A 19 -12.04 7.01 10.97
CA GLU A 19 -10.70 7.06 11.57
C GLU A 19 -9.80 5.91 11.09
N GLU A 20 -10.35 4.70 10.96
CA GLU A 20 -9.62 3.57 10.39
C GLU A 20 -9.23 3.83 8.93
N GLY A 21 -10.14 4.39 8.13
CA GLY A 21 -9.86 4.79 6.74
C GLY A 21 -8.75 5.83 6.65
N LYS A 22 -8.69 6.81 7.56
CA LYS A 22 -7.57 7.78 7.63
C LYS A 22 -6.24 7.11 7.98
N LEU A 23 -6.24 6.13 8.89
CA LEU A 23 -5.04 5.37 9.23
C LEU A 23 -4.56 4.55 8.04
N LEU A 24 -5.47 3.86 7.35
CA LEU A 24 -5.16 3.09 6.15
C LEU A 24 -4.63 3.98 5.02
N ALA A 25 -5.26 5.14 4.76
CA ALA A 25 -4.80 6.09 3.75
C ALA A 25 -3.37 6.59 4.05
N LYS A 26 -3.07 6.92 5.31
CA LYS A 26 -1.70 7.28 5.75
C LYS A 26 -0.73 6.12 5.58
N ALA A 27 -1.16 4.89 5.84
CA ALA A 27 -0.31 3.72 5.66
C ALA A 27 0.02 3.47 4.18
N ILE A 28 -0.95 3.64 3.28
CA ILE A 28 -0.75 3.54 1.83
C ILE A 28 0.21 4.65 1.33
N ASP A 29 0.03 5.90 1.79
CA ASP A 29 0.89 7.03 1.41
C ASP A 29 2.35 6.87 1.88
N ARG A 30 2.56 6.20 3.03
CA ARG A 30 3.90 5.90 3.54
C ARG A 30 4.51 4.65 2.88
N CYS A 31 3.68 3.68 2.52
CA CYS A 31 4.06 2.39 1.92
C CYS A 31 5.23 1.71 2.65
N SER A 32 5.11 1.56 3.98
CA SER A 32 6.19 1.08 4.85
C SER A 32 5.65 0.15 5.93
N GLN A 33 6.44 -0.82 6.37
CA GLN A 33 6.02 -1.77 7.41
C GLN A 33 5.81 -1.13 8.78
N ASP A 34 6.45 0.01 9.05
CA ASP A 34 6.42 0.71 10.34
C ASP A 34 5.04 1.25 10.76
N VAL A 35 4.10 1.35 9.82
CA VAL A 35 2.71 1.79 10.05
C VAL A 35 1.74 0.62 10.13
N THR A 36 2.22 -0.62 10.01
CA THR A 36 1.35 -1.81 10.12
C THR A 36 0.76 -1.94 11.52
N GLU A 37 1.54 -1.66 12.56
CA GLU A 37 1.11 -1.83 13.96
C GLU A 37 -0.02 -0.87 14.36
N VAL A 38 -0.16 0.26 13.66
CA VAL A 38 -1.22 1.25 13.94
C VAL A 38 -2.53 0.95 13.20
N LEU A 39 -2.55 -0.04 12.31
CA LEU A 39 -3.76 -0.44 11.59
C LEU A 39 -4.63 -1.36 12.46
N PRO A 40 -5.95 -1.39 12.24
CA PRO A 40 -6.82 -2.43 12.79
C PRO A 40 -6.35 -3.83 12.38
N ASP A 41 -6.49 -4.81 13.26
CA ASP A 41 -5.97 -6.17 13.04
C ASP A 41 -6.46 -6.81 11.74
N TYR A 42 -7.72 -6.59 11.36
CA TYR A 42 -8.29 -7.14 10.14
C TYR A 42 -7.68 -6.57 8.84
N MET A 43 -6.99 -5.43 8.91
CA MET A 43 -6.31 -4.80 7.76
C MET A 43 -4.82 -5.19 7.68
N LYS A 44 -4.21 -5.62 8.78
CA LYS A 44 -2.75 -5.81 8.87
C LYS A 44 -2.25 -6.82 7.86
N ASP A 45 -2.86 -8.00 7.80
CA ASP A 45 -2.44 -9.06 6.89
C ASP A 45 -2.55 -8.64 5.42
N PHE A 46 -3.66 -7.98 5.06
CA PHE A 46 -3.86 -7.45 3.72
C PHE A 46 -2.81 -6.39 3.37
N TYR A 47 -2.54 -5.44 4.27
CA TYR A 47 -1.54 -4.39 4.06
C TYR A 47 -0.13 -4.98 3.93
N GLN A 48 0.24 -5.94 4.77
CA GLN A 48 1.52 -6.63 4.65
C GLN A 48 1.65 -7.38 3.33
N PHE A 49 0.57 -8.02 2.86
CA PHE A 49 0.55 -8.70 1.57
C PHE A 49 0.69 -7.72 0.39
N LEU A 50 0.10 -6.53 0.48
CA LEU A 50 0.30 -5.45 -0.49
C LEU A 50 1.78 -5.01 -0.54
N LEU A 51 2.43 -4.81 0.61
CA LEU A 51 3.85 -4.45 0.67
C LEU A 51 4.75 -5.52 0.03
N LYS A 52 4.56 -6.80 0.41
CA LYS A 52 5.30 -7.93 -0.16
C LYS A 52 5.11 -8.05 -1.67
N THR A 53 3.93 -7.68 -2.17
CA THR A 53 3.65 -7.68 -3.61
C THR A 53 4.49 -6.63 -4.32
N PHE A 54 4.66 -5.45 -3.74
CA PHE A 54 5.57 -4.45 -4.32
C PHE A 54 7.01 -4.92 -4.33
N ASP A 55 7.48 -5.55 -3.25
CA ASP A 55 8.84 -6.09 -3.18
C ASP A 55 9.04 -7.19 -4.24
N SER A 56 8.05 -8.07 -4.41
CA SER A 56 8.06 -9.09 -5.47
C SER A 56 8.08 -8.46 -6.87
N CYS A 57 7.36 -7.36 -7.09
CA CYS A 57 7.43 -6.62 -8.35
C CYS A 57 8.82 -6.00 -8.58
N GLU A 58 9.49 -5.48 -7.54
CA GLU A 58 10.87 -4.96 -7.65
C GLU A 58 11.84 -6.07 -8.08
N ASP A 59 11.70 -7.25 -7.48
CA ASP A 59 12.52 -8.43 -7.80
C ASP A 59 12.29 -8.91 -9.24
N GLU A 60 11.02 -9.04 -9.67
CA GLU A 60 10.65 -9.47 -11.03
C GLU A 60 11.10 -8.46 -12.11
N LEU A 61 11.02 -7.17 -11.82
CA LEU A 61 11.45 -6.11 -12.74
C LEU A 61 12.97 -6.04 -12.88
N GLY A 62 13.70 -6.49 -11.86
CA GLY A 62 15.15 -6.44 -11.81
C GLY A 62 15.71 -5.02 -11.64
N PRO A 63 17.05 -4.89 -11.52
CA PRO A 63 17.71 -3.64 -11.15
C PRO A 63 17.42 -2.48 -12.10
N ASP A 64 17.26 -2.77 -13.39
CA ASP A 64 17.05 -1.75 -14.43
C ASP A 64 15.64 -1.15 -14.42
N LYS A 65 14.66 -1.82 -13.82
CA LYS A 65 13.24 -1.40 -13.87
C LYS A 65 12.57 -1.29 -12.51
N LYS A 66 13.19 -1.76 -11.41
CA LYS A 66 12.63 -1.67 -10.05
C LYS A 66 12.34 -0.23 -9.59
N TYR A 67 13.04 0.76 -10.15
CA TYR A 67 12.76 2.18 -9.92
C TYR A 67 11.30 2.58 -10.23
N ARG A 68 10.61 1.81 -11.10
CA ARG A 68 9.19 2.03 -11.39
C ARG A 68 8.31 1.79 -10.18
N VAL A 69 8.66 0.82 -9.34
CA VAL A 69 7.94 0.55 -8.08
C VAL A 69 8.22 1.64 -7.07
N PHE A 70 9.45 2.15 -7.01
CA PHE A 70 9.77 3.33 -6.22
C PHE A 70 8.84 4.52 -6.53
N TYR A 71 8.65 4.85 -7.81
CA TYR A 71 7.72 5.93 -8.21
C TYR A 71 6.25 5.60 -7.98
N LEU A 72 5.86 4.32 -7.97
CA LEU A 72 4.51 3.90 -7.57
C LEU A 72 4.28 4.11 -6.06
N LYS A 73 5.29 3.82 -5.22
CA LYS A 73 5.25 4.01 -3.76
C LYS A 73 5.37 5.49 -3.36
N ASP A 74 6.22 6.23 -4.05
CA ASP A 74 6.56 7.62 -3.73
C ASP A 74 5.91 8.61 -4.72
N GLN A 75 4.61 8.85 -4.56
CA GLN A 75 3.89 9.87 -5.34
C GLN A 75 4.31 11.31 -4.98
N ARG A 76 5.15 11.51 -3.95
CA ARG A 76 5.56 12.84 -3.45
C ARG A 76 6.77 13.42 -4.18
N ASN A 77 7.58 12.60 -4.86
CA ASN A 77 8.73 13.05 -5.66
C ASN A 77 8.45 13.13 -7.17
N GLY A 78 7.20 12.94 -7.60
CA GLY A 78 6.73 13.37 -8.91
C GLY A 78 6.64 14.90 -9.02
N LYS A 79 7.75 15.62 -8.74
CA LYS A 79 7.92 17.03 -9.10
C LYS A 79 8.40 17.09 -10.55
N TYR A 80 7.46 16.93 -11.47
CA TYR A 80 7.48 17.54 -12.80
C TYR A 80 6.06 18.01 -13.10
#